data_AF-A0A965NQE0-F1
#
_entry.id   AF-A0A965NQE0-F1
#
_cell.length_a   1.000
_cell.length_b   1.000
_cell.length_c   1.000
_cell.angle_alpha   90.00
_cell.angle_beta   90.00
_cell.angle_gamma   90.00
#
_symmetry.space_group_name_H-M   'P 1'
#
loop_
_entity.id
_entity.type
_entity.pdbx_description
1 polymer ?
#
loop_
_entity_poly.entity_id
_entity_poly.type
_entity_poly.pdbx_seq_one_letter_code
_entity_poly.pdbx_strand_id
1 'polypeptide(L)'
;MKLVLCTVKDRAADAFGRPMFVPSVGVAIRSFSDEVNRADNDNQLYNHPDDFDLYELGEFDDNTGLFALHEIPKLLSLGKQVKIPKE
;
A
#
# COMPACT_ATOMS: atom_id res chain seq x y z
N MET A 1 -21.07 2.07 -0.69
CA MET A 1 -19.96 3.03 -0.86
C MET A 1 -18.77 2.21 -1.29
N LYS A 2 -17.97 2.73 -2.24
CA LYS A 2 -16.84 1.99 -2.77
C LYS A 2 -15.59 2.28 -1.95
N LEU A 3 -15.01 1.23 -1.38
CA LEU A 3 -13.71 1.25 -0.72
C LEU A 3 -12.66 0.72 -1.69
N VAL A 4 -11.49 1.36 -1.69
CA VAL A 4 -10.33 0.89 -2.44
C VAL A 4 -9.67 -0.22 -1.63
N LEU A 5 -9.44 -1.36 -2.28
CA LEU A 5 -8.69 -2.48 -1.74
C LEU A 5 -7.23 -2.34 -2.17
N CYS A 6 -6.32 -2.18 -1.22
CA CYS A 6 -4.89 -2.09 -1.50
C CYS A 6 -4.08 -3.04 -0.61
N THR A 7 -2.81 -3.26 -0.96
CA THR A 7 -1.87 -4.08 -0.20
C THR A 7 -0.45 -3.57 -0.42
N VAL A 8 0.41 -3.79 0.58
CA VAL A 8 1.86 -3.58 0.43
C VAL A 8 2.48 -4.90 0.02
N LYS A 9 3.20 -4.91 -1.10
CA LYS A 9 4.02 -6.05 -1.52
C LYS A 9 5.42 -5.91 -0.94
N ASP A 10 5.89 -6.94 -0.27
CA ASP A 10 7.30 -7.16 0.06
C ASP A 10 7.96 -7.85 -1.14
N ARG A 11 8.87 -7.14 -1.81
CA ARG A 11 9.62 -7.63 -2.96
C ARG A 11 10.81 -8.50 -2.56
N ALA A 12 11.37 -8.31 -1.38
CA ALA A 12 12.44 -9.15 -0.87
C ALA A 12 11.91 -10.54 -0.50
N ALA A 13 10.70 -10.61 0.06
CA ALA A 13 10.02 -11.86 0.38
C ALA A 13 9.13 -12.42 -0.75
N ASP A 14 8.95 -11.66 -1.85
CA ASP A 14 7.98 -11.91 -2.93
C ASP A 14 6.57 -12.27 -2.42
N ALA A 15 6.08 -11.48 -1.46
CA ALA A 15 4.82 -11.73 -0.78
C ALA A 15 3.94 -10.48 -0.73
N PHE A 16 2.64 -10.66 -0.96
CA PHE A 16 1.67 -9.61 -0.69
C PHE A 16 1.28 -9.63 0.78
N GLY A 17 1.27 -8.46 1.40
CA GLY A 17 0.75 -8.25 2.74
C GLY A 17 -0.77 -8.42 2.79
N ARG A 18 -1.30 -8.35 4.01
CA ARG A 18 -2.75 -8.38 4.24
C ARG A 18 -3.41 -7.20 3.52
N PRO A 19 -4.42 -7.43 2.67
CA PRO A 19 -5.15 -6.33 2.04
C PRO A 19 -5.83 -5.44 3.07
N MET A 20 -5.94 -4.16 2.74
CA MET A 20 -6.58 -3.12 3.53
C MET A 20 -7.61 -2.37 2.70
N PHE A 21 -8.68 -1.92 3.35
CA PHE A 21 -9.74 -1.14 2.74
C PHE A 21 -9.59 0.32 3.13
N VAL A 22 -9.58 1.22 2.14
CA VAL A 22 -9.44 2.65 2.37
C VAL A 22 -10.45 3.46 1.54
N PRO A 23 -10.82 4.67 1.98
CA PRO A 23 -11.84 5.47 1.28
C PRO A 23 -11.45 5.91 -0.13
N SER A 24 -10.16 6.04 -0.42
CA SER A 24 -9.65 6.42 -1.75
C SER A 24 -8.19 6.05 -1.94
N VAL A 25 -7.73 6.01 -3.19
CA VAL A 25 -6.32 5.79 -3.57
C VAL A 25 -5.39 6.83 -2.92
N GLY A 26 -5.83 8.10 -2.83
CA GLY A 26 -5.03 9.16 -2.21
C GLY A 26 -4.77 8.93 -0.72
N VAL A 27 -5.76 8.36 0.00
CA VAL A 27 -5.57 7.95 1.40
C VAL A 27 -4.58 6.80 1.49
N ALA A 28 -4.67 5.80 0.60
CA ALA A 28 -3.72 4.68 0.55
C ALA A 28 -2.27 5.17 0.41
N ILE A 29 -2.02 6.04 -0.58
CA ILE A 29 -0.69 6.56 -0.89
C ILE A 29 -0.15 7.39 0.27
N ARG A 30 -0.98 8.26 0.88
CA ARG A 30 -0.56 9.05 2.05
C ARG A 30 -0.20 8.15 3.23
N SER A 31 -1.08 7.22 3.62
CA SER A 31 -0.80 6.33 4.75
C SER A 31 0.44 5.47 4.53
N PHE A 32 0.67 4.99 3.31
CA PHE A 32 1.90 4.27 2.96
C PHE A 32 3.14 5.18 3.06
N SER A 33 3.06 6.41 2.53
CA SER A 33 4.16 7.39 2.61
C SER A 33 4.49 7.73 4.06
N ASP A 34 3.48 7.92 4.91
CA ASP A 34 3.65 8.22 6.32
C ASP A 34 4.34 7.05 7.04
N GLU A 35 3.94 5.79 6.77
CA GLU A 35 4.57 4.61 7.37
C GLU A 35 6.00 4.40 6.89
N VAL A 36 6.31 4.62 5.60
CA VAL A 36 7.69 4.55 5.06
C VAL A 36 8.62 5.59 5.71
N ASN A 37 8.07 6.69 6.21
CA ASN A 37 8.82 7.75 6.87
C ASN A 37 8.73 7.72 8.41
N ARG A 38 7.97 6.79 8.99
CA ARG A 38 7.87 6.61 10.44
C ARG A 38 9.13 5.93 10.98
N ALA A 39 10.05 6.75 11.51
CA ALA A 39 11.30 6.27 12.09
C ALA A 39 11.05 5.40 13.34
N ASP A 40 11.17 4.10 13.17
CA ASP A 40 11.08 3.10 14.23
C ASP A 40 11.99 1.91 13.89
N ASN A 41 12.56 1.28 14.91
CA ASN A 41 13.47 0.15 14.72
C ASN A 41 12.73 -1.11 14.25
N ASP A 42 11.47 -1.25 14.62
CA ASP A 42 10.63 -2.39 14.22
C ASP A 42 9.96 -2.19 12.84
N ASN A 43 9.97 -0.96 12.33
CA ASN A 43 9.32 -0.61 11.07
C ASN A 43 10.19 -0.96 9.86
N GLN A 44 9.91 -2.10 9.25
CA GLN A 44 10.62 -2.56 8.05
C GLN A 44 10.43 -1.63 6.85
N LEU A 45 9.27 -0.96 6.71
CA LEU A 45 9.04 -0.02 5.61
C LEU A 45 9.96 1.20 5.71
N TYR A 46 10.25 1.63 6.95
CA TYR A 46 11.19 2.71 7.19
C TYR A 46 12.64 2.31 6.95
N ASN A 47 13.02 1.10 7.36
CA ASN A 47 14.39 0.58 7.26
C ASN A 47 14.76 0.14 5.84
N HIS A 48 13.79 -0.38 5.07
CA HIS A 48 13.99 -0.97 3.75
C HIS A 48 12.94 -0.48 2.74
N PRO A 49 12.83 0.83 2.48
CA PRO A 49 11.80 1.39 1.61
C PRO A 49 11.84 0.86 0.16
N ASP A 50 12.99 0.38 -0.31
CA ASP A 50 13.18 -0.14 -1.66
C ASP A 50 12.54 -1.53 -1.85
N ASP A 51 12.28 -2.24 -0.76
CA ASP A 51 11.71 -3.59 -0.76
C ASP A 51 10.18 -3.58 -0.73
N PHE A 52 9.54 -2.44 -0.45
CA PHE A 52 8.09 -2.37 -0.29
C PHE A 52 7.43 -1.46 -1.32
N ASP A 53 6.39 -1.96 -1.96
CA ASP A 53 5.62 -1.21 -2.97
C ASP A 53 4.11 -1.32 -2.67
N LEU A 54 3.37 -0.24 -2.87
CA LEU A 54 1.92 -0.19 -2.65
C LEU A 54 1.16 -0.54 -3.93
N TYR A 55 0.21 -1.46 -3.84
CA TYR A 55 -0.63 -1.90 -4.95
C TYR A 55 -2.12 -1.73 -4.63
N GLU A 56 -2.89 -1.41 -5.67
CA GLU A 56 -4.35 -1.46 -5.72
C GLU A 56 -4.78 -2.82 -6.28
N LEU A 57 -5.66 -3.52 -5.57
CA LEU A 57 -6.23 -4.80 -5.98
C LEU A 57 -7.61 -4.64 -6.64
N GLY A 58 -8.30 -3.53 -6.35
CA GLY A 58 -9.63 -3.25 -6.87
C GLY A 58 -10.48 -2.49 -5.86
N GLU A 59 -11.78 -2.75 -5.89
CA GLU A 59 -12.77 -2.08 -5.04
C GLU A 59 -13.68 -3.09 -4.32
N PHE A 60 -14.17 -2.70 -3.15
CA PHE A 60 -15.24 -3.36 -2.42
C PHE A 60 -16.41 -2.38 -2.25
N ASP A 61 -17.61 -2.79 -2.65
CA ASP A 61 -18.82 -2.00 -2.43
C ASP A 61 -19.54 -2.48 -1.18
N ASP A 62 -19.46 -1.69 -0.10
CA ASP A 62 -20.05 -2.03 1.19
C ASP A 62 -21.60 -2.03 1.20
N ASN A 63 -22.24 -1.51 0.14
CA ASN A 63 -23.69 -1.58 -0.01
C ASN A 63 -24.15 -2.94 -0.57
N THR A 64 -23.32 -3.56 -1.41
CA THR A 64 -23.69 -4.78 -2.16
C THR A 64 -22.90 -6.00 -1.70
N GLY A 65 -21.79 -5.81 -0.99
CA GLY A 65 -20.88 -6.88 -0.57
C GLY A 65 -20.02 -7.43 -1.72
N LEU A 66 -20.04 -6.79 -2.89
CA LEU A 66 -19.34 -7.27 -4.08
C LEU A 66 -17.94 -6.68 -4.20
N PHE A 67 -17.03 -7.48 -4.73
CA PHE A 67 -15.70 -7.06 -5.13
C PHE A 67 -15.63 -6.83 -6.63
N ALA A 68 -14.95 -5.76 -7.03
CA ALA A 68 -14.52 -5.52 -8.40
C ALA A 68 -12.99 -5.51 -8.41
N LEU A 69 -12.38 -6.68 -8.66
CA LEU A 69 -10.92 -6.87 -8.61
C LEU A 69 -10.28 -6.66 -9.98
N HIS A 70 -9.07 -6.13 -9.98
CA HIS A 70 -8.22 -6.07 -11.17
C HIS A 70 -7.69 -7.47 -11.50
N GLU A 71 -7.49 -7.76 -12.79
CA GLU A 71 -6.82 -9.00 -13.23
C GLU A 71 -5.35 -9.05 -12.75
N ILE A 72 -4.71 -7.89 -12.69
CA ILE A 72 -3.33 -7.71 -12.25
C ILE A 72 -3.30 -6.56 -11.23
N PRO A 73 -2.65 -6.72 -10.06
CA PRO A 73 -2.48 -5.63 -9.10
C PRO A 73 -1.84 -4.39 -9.75
N LYS A 74 -2.48 -3.24 -9.57
CA LYS A 74 -2.02 -1.98 -10.13
C LYS A 74 -1.08 -1.30 -9.16
N LEU A 75 0.16 -1.06 -9.59
CA LEU A 75 1.14 -0.32 -8.78
C LEU A 75 0.64 1.12 -8.53
N LEU A 76 0.59 1.52 -7.27
CA LEU A 76 0.23 2.88 -6.86
C LEU A 76 1.45 3.72 -6.50
N SER A 77 2.42 3.15 -5.78
CA SER A 77 3.59 3.89 -5.31
C SER A 77 4.74 2.93 -5.01
N LEU A 78 5.96 3.34 -5.34
CA LEU A 78 7.16 2.65 -4.91
C LEU A 78 7.61 3.19 -3.56
N GLY A 79 7.97 2.33 -2.60
CA GLY A 79 8.42 2.78 -1.28
C GLY A 79 9.63 3.71 -1.35
N LYS A 80 10.58 3.42 -2.25
CA LYS A 80 11.74 4.28 -2.53
C LYS A 80 11.39 5.71 -2.96
N GLN A 81 10.25 5.90 -3.63
CA GLN A 81 9.85 7.20 -4.16
C GLN A 81 9.25 8.11 -3.09
N VAL A 82 8.70 7.53 -2.04
CA VAL A 82 8.04 8.28 -0.96
C VAL A 82 8.97 8.47 0.25
N LYS A 83 10.15 7.84 0.25
CA LYS A 83 11.16 8.04 1.30
C LYS A 83 11.75 9.45 1.21
N ILE A 84 11.69 10.19 2.32
CA ILE A 84 12.32 11.50 2.46
C ILE A 84 13.81 11.31 2.77
N PRO A 85 14.74 12.02 2.08
CA PRO A 85 16.15 12.00 2.43
C PRO A 85 16.39 12.42 3.88
N LYS A 86 17.30 11.74 4.57
CA LYS A 86 17.77 12.19 5.89
C LYS A 86 18.71 13.38 5.67
N GLU A 87 18.46 14.50 6.38
CA GLU A 87 19.41 15.62 6.48
C GLU A 87 20.70 15.21 7.21
#